data_AF-A0A2E0HRH4-F1
#
_entry.id   AF-A0A2E0HRH4-F1
#
_cell.length_a   1.000
_cell.length_b   1.000
_cell.length_c   1.000
_cell.angle_alpha   90.00
_cell.angle_beta   90.00
_cell.angle_gamma   90.00
#
_symmetry.space_group_name_H-M   'P 1'
#
loop_
_entity.id
_entity.type
_entity.pdbx_description
1 polymer ?
#
loop_
_entity_poly.entity_id
_entity_poly.type
_entity_poly.pdbx_seq_one_letter_code
_entity_poly.pdbx_strand_id
1 'polypeptide(L)'
;MLGTSLLGFSVYLFLESSGFVSQAIISWSGQGLFWSLITFFISLFILFIPVEFLNEYFIENRSFKNLLTNIISVIFVSLFFLVALQILLRNQNVFINEYLTVARAVSFSGFITVPLVLFIFHNFGKNLNLVNKHSYSLILIIWILSTQVFL
;
A
#
# COMPACT_ATOMS: atom_id res chain seq x y z
N MET A 1 2.78 -3.12 1.50
CA MET A 1 1.99 -1.99 0.97
C MET A 1 2.08 -0.80 1.91
N LEU A 2 1.43 -0.83 3.09
CA LEU A 2 1.61 0.20 4.12
C LEU A 2 3.07 0.34 4.55
N GLY A 3 3.80 -0.78 4.73
CA GLY A 3 5.21 -0.74 5.10
C GLY A 3 6.07 0.08 4.14
N THR A 4 5.98 -0.15 2.82
CA THR A 4 6.80 0.55 1.82
C THR A 4 6.51 2.04 1.72
N SER A 5 5.24 2.46 1.80
CA SER A 5 4.88 3.89 1.79
C SER A 5 5.25 4.58 3.10
N LEU A 6 5.10 3.91 4.24
CA LEU A 6 5.60 4.38 5.53
C LEU A 6 7.13 4.52 5.54
N LEU A 7 7.85 3.64 4.84
CA LEU A 7 9.31 3.75 4.68
C LEU A 7 9.68 4.97 3.83
N GLY A 8 8.98 5.21 2.72
CA GLY A 8 9.17 6.41 1.91
C GLY A 8 8.92 7.69 2.72
N PHE A 9 7.86 7.70 3.53
CA PHE A 9 7.55 8.81 4.43
C PHE A 9 8.60 8.99 5.53
N SER A 10 9.16 7.91 6.09
CA SER A 10 10.22 8.01 7.09
C SER A 10 11.51 8.61 6.53
N VAL A 11 11.88 8.25 5.29
CA VAL A 11 13.03 8.85 4.59
C VAL A 11 12.79 10.32 4.29
N TYR A 12 11.58 10.69 3.87
CA TYR A 12 11.22 12.09 3.66
C TYR A 12 11.39 12.93 4.94
N LEU A 13 10.83 12.47 6.07
CA LEU A 13 10.98 13.13 7.37
C LEU A 13 12.45 13.22 7.81
N PHE A 14 13.26 12.20 7.50
CA PHE A 14 14.70 12.22 7.78
C PHE A 14 15.42 13.31 7.00
N LEU A 15 15.14 13.43 5.69
CA LEU A 15 15.73 14.45 4.82
C LEU A 15 15.33 15.86 5.22
N GLU A 16 14.06 16.05 5.61
CA GLU A 16 13.55 17.30 6.14
C GLU A 16 14.25 17.68 7.46
N SER A 17 14.40 16.72 8.37
CA SER A 17 15.07 16.94 9.67
C SER A 17 16.57 17.23 9.57
N SER A 18 17.21 16.73 8.52
CA SER A 18 18.63 16.95 8.22
C SER A 18 18.90 18.26 7.47
N GLY A 19 17.84 18.98 7.07
CA GLY A 19 17.95 20.25 6.34
C GLY A 19 18.27 20.12 4.86
N PHE A 20 18.16 18.92 4.27
CA PHE A 20 18.32 18.72 2.83
C PHE A 20 17.09 19.16 2.03
N VAL A 21 15.93 19.25 2.67
CA VAL A 21 14.64 19.66 2.09
C VAL A 21 14.03 20.76 2.97
N SER A 22 13.25 21.67 2.38
CA SER A 22 12.56 22.73 3.11
C SER A 22 11.56 22.18 4.13
N GLN A 23 11.53 22.77 5.33
CA GLN A 23 10.62 22.40 6.41
C GLN A 23 9.17 22.78 6.04
N ALA A 24 8.33 21.77 5.79
CA ALA A 24 6.92 21.90 5.48
C ALA A 24 6.03 21.19 6.52
N ILE A 25 6.51 20.12 7.15
CA ILE A 25 5.78 19.25 8.08
C ILE A 25 6.34 19.35 9.50
N ILE A 26 7.67 19.46 9.64
CA ILE A 26 8.35 19.53 10.94
C ILE A 26 8.54 20.96 11.43
N SER A 27 8.20 21.20 12.70
CA SER A 27 8.47 22.48 13.39
C SER A 27 9.84 22.50 14.09
N TRP A 28 10.42 21.34 14.38
CA TRP A 28 11.74 21.20 15.00
C TRP A 28 12.48 19.95 14.50
N SER A 29 13.79 20.04 14.33
CA SER A 29 14.63 18.95 13.80
C SER A 29 14.58 17.69 14.67
N GLY A 30 14.56 17.84 16.00
CA GLY A 30 14.45 16.71 16.93
C GLY A 30 13.11 15.98 16.83
N GLN A 31 12.02 16.70 16.58
CA GLN A 31 10.71 16.11 16.33
C GLN A 31 10.70 15.31 15.02
N GLY A 32 11.31 15.86 13.95
CA GLY A 32 11.43 15.17 12.66
C GLY A 32 12.22 13.87 12.75
N LEU A 33 13.38 13.89 13.41
CA LEU A 33 14.20 12.68 13.62
C LEU A 33 13.46 11.63 14.45
N PHE A 34 12.77 12.05 15.52
CA PHE A 34 12.03 11.13 16.38
C PHE A 34 10.91 10.41 15.61
N TRP A 35 10.09 11.17 14.88
CA TRP A 35 9.01 10.58 14.08
C TRP A 35 9.55 9.74 12.93
N SER A 36 10.61 10.17 12.25
CA SER A 36 11.26 9.37 11.20
C SER A 36 11.67 7.97 11.69
N LEU A 37 12.33 7.89 12.85
CA LEU A 37 12.75 6.62 13.45
C LEU A 37 11.56 5.72 13.81
N ILE A 38 10.51 6.28 14.43
CA ILE A 38 9.29 5.53 14.77
C ILE A 38 8.65 4.95 13.51
N THR A 39 8.47 5.78 12.48
CA THR A 39 7.85 5.35 11.23
C THR A 39 8.70 4.31 10.52
N PHE A 40 10.03 4.44 10.57
CA PHE A 40 10.96 3.49 9.99
C PHE A 40 10.84 2.10 10.62
N PHE A 41 10.80 2.01 11.95
CA PHE A 41 10.65 0.71 12.63
C PHE A 41 9.27 0.09 12.43
N ILE A 42 8.19 0.89 12.47
CA ILE A 42 6.83 0.42 12.17
C ILE A 42 6.74 -0.07 10.73
N SER A 43 7.35 0.67 9.80
CA SER A 43 7.43 0.31 8.40
C SER A 43 8.11 -1.05 8.22
N LEU A 44 9.31 -1.24 8.79
CA LEU A 44 10.04 -2.51 8.73
C LEU A 44 9.18 -3.66 9.25
N PHE A 45 8.55 -3.49 10.41
CA PHE A 45 7.68 -4.52 11.00
C PHE A 45 6.54 -4.92 10.03
N ILE A 46 5.86 -3.95 9.43
CA ILE A 46 4.78 -4.21 8.46
C ILE A 46 5.31 -4.80 7.14
N LEU A 47 6.56 -4.52 6.77
CA LEU A 47 7.18 -4.97 5.51
C LEU A 47 7.66 -6.42 5.60
N PHE A 48 8.12 -6.84 6.79
CA PHE A 48 8.58 -8.21 7.03
C PHE A 48 7.45 -9.19 7.36
N ILE A 49 6.36 -8.75 8.02
CA ILE A 49 5.19 -9.63 8.29
C ILE A 49 4.74 -10.43 7.05
N PRO A 50 4.54 -9.84 5.86
CA PRO A 50 4.12 -10.59 4.68
C PRO A 50 5.16 -11.60 4.18
N VAL A 51 6.46 -11.32 4.33
CA VAL A 51 7.53 -12.16 3.76
C VAL A 51 7.51 -13.57 4.36
N GLU A 52 7.19 -13.72 5.65
CA GLU A 52 7.03 -15.04 6.28
C GLU A 52 5.75 -15.79 5.84
N PHE A 53 4.69 -15.10 5.41
CA PHE A 53 3.41 -15.74 5.00
C PHE A 53 3.27 -15.97 3.49
N LEU A 54 4.17 -15.42 2.66
CA LEU A 54 4.09 -15.46 1.19
C LEU A 54 4.60 -16.77 0.56
N ASN A 55 5.06 -17.74 1.35
CA ASN A 55 5.66 -18.95 0.78
C ASN A 55 4.63 -19.87 0.08
N GLU A 56 3.31 -19.74 0.35
CA GLU A 56 2.29 -20.67 -0.21
C GLU A 56 0.90 -20.06 -0.49
N TYR A 57 0.77 -18.93 -1.18
CA TYR A 57 -0.56 -18.47 -1.65
C TYR A 57 -0.67 -18.44 -3.18
N PHE A 58 -1.39 -19.44 -3.71
CA PHE A 58 -1.79 -19.52 -5.12
C PHE A 58 -3.23 -19.00 -5.28
N ILE A 59 -3.45 -17.98 -6.12
CA ILE A 59 -4.81 -17.52 -6.45
C ILE A 59 -5.30 -18.28 -7.68
N GLU A 60 -6.28 -19.16 -7.51
CA GLU A 60 -6.93 -19.84 -8.64
C GLU A 60 -8.03 -19.01 -9.29
N ASN A 61 -7.67 -18.23 -10.31
CA ASN A 61 -8.61 -17.47 -11.13
C ASN A 61 -9.09 -18.24 -12.39
N ARG A 62 -9.51 -19.51 -12.20
CA ARG A 62 -9.86 -20.41 -13.32
C ARG A 62 -11.23 -20.11 -13.96
N SER A 63 -12.20 -19.59 -13.20
CA SER A 63 -13.57 -19.31 -13.63
C SER A 63 -13.89 -17.81 -13.59
N PHE A 64 -14.70 -17.32 -14.55
CA PHE A 64 -15.20 -15.93 -14.57
C PHE A 64 -15.94 -15.58 -13.28
N LYS A 65 -16.66 -16.54 -12.69
CA LYS A 65 -17.32 -16.38 -11.38
C LYS A 65 -16.30 -16.08 -10.28
N ASN A 66 -15.17 -16.80 -10.25
CA ASN A 66 -14.12 -16.60 -9.26
C ASN A 66 -13.44 -15.24 -9.43
N LEU A 67 -13.22 -14.80 -10.67
CA LEU A 67 -12.72 -13.47 -10.95
C LEU A 67 -13.66 -12.38 -10.41
N LEU A 68 -14.96 -12.51 -10.70
CA LEU A 68 -15.96 -11.55 -10.27
C LEU A 68 -16.04 -11.49 -8.73
N THR A 69 -16.02 -12.65 -8.06
CA THR A 69 -15.98 -12.73 -6.59
C THR A 69 -14.71 -12.10 -6.02
N ASN A 70 -13.54 -12.34 -6.63
CA ASN A 70 -12.26 -11.76 -6.20
C ASN A 70 -12.22 -10.24 -6.40
N ILE A 71 -12.77 -9.73 -7.50
CA ILE A 71 -12.87 -8.28 -7.74
C ILE A 71 -13.79 -7.64 -6.70
N ILE A 72 -14.98 -8.21 -6.47
CA ILE A 72 -15.95 -7.67 -5.52
C ILE A 72 -15.38 -7.71 -4.09
N SER A 73 -14.70 -8.79 -3.70
CA SER A 73 -14.10 -8.91 -2.37
C SER A 73 -12.99 -7.88 -2.15
N VAL A 74 -12.11 -7.68 -3.13
CA VAL A 74 -11.05 -6.66 -3.06
C VAL A 74 -11.62 -5.25 -2.97
N ILE A 75 -12.65 -4.93 -3.76
CA ILE A 75 -13.34 -3.64 -3.71
C ILE A 75 -13.94 -3.42 -2.31
N PHE A 76 -14.64 -4.42 -1.78
CA PHE A 76 -15.28 -4.32 -0.48
C PHE A 76 -14.27 -4.14 0.66
N VAL A 77 -13.19 -4.93 0.67
CA VAL A 77 -12.12 -4.84 1.67
C VAL A 77 -11.43 -3.46 1.59
N SER A 78 -11.13 -2.99 0.38
CA SER A 78 -10.46 -1.69 0.19
C SER A 78 -11.33 -0.53 0.67
N LEU A 79 -12.63 -0.54 0.36
CA LEU A 79 -13.58 0.47 0.83
C LEU A 79 -13.78 0.40 2.35
N PHE A 80 -13.86 -0.80 2.92
CA PHE A 80 -13.96 -0.98 4.36
C PHE A 80 -12.76 -0.36 5.09
N PHE A 81 -11.53 -0.67 4.67
CA PHE A 81 -10.32 -0.07 5.25
C PHE A 81 -10.27 1.45 5.03
N LEU A 82 -10.66 1.94 3.86
CA LEU A 82 -10.70 3.38 3.59
C LEU A 82 -11.61 4.14 4.58
N VAL A 83 -12.83 3.65 4.78
CA VAL A 83 -13.79 4.27 5.70
C VAL A 83 -13.35 4.07 7.16
N ALA A 84 -12.90 2.87 7.52
CA ALA A 84 -12.45 2.56 8.88
C ALA A 84 -11.27 3.42 9.31
N LEU A 85 -10.21 3.54 8.49
CA LEU A 85 -9.05 4.38 8.80
C LEU A 85 -9.43 5.87 8.86
N GLN A 86 -10.34 6.34 8.00
CA GLN A 86 -10.81 7.74 8.05
C GLN A 86 -11.54 8.08 9.35
N ILE A 87 -12.38 7.17 9.84
CA ILE A 87 -13.12 7.36 11.09
C ILE A 87 -12.17 7.29 12.29
N LEU A 88 -11.26 6.31 12.29
CA LEU A 88 -10.34 6.06 13.41
C LEU A 88 -9.32 7.19 13.61
N LEU A 89 -8.80 7.76 12.52
CA LEU A 89 -7.70 8.74 12.53
C LEU A 89 -8.18 10.19 12.35
N ARG A 90 -9.46 10.45 12.62
CA ARG A 90 -10.05 11.77 12.40
C ARG A 90 -9.47 12.83 13.34
N ASN A 91 -8.66 13.72 12.76
CA ASN A 91 -8.37 15.09 13.21
C ASN A 91 -7.58 15.27 14.53
N GLN A 92 -6.43 14.61 14.65
CA GLN A 92 -5.65 14.69 15.90
C GLN A 92 -4.31 15.44 15.80
N ASN A 93 -3.59 15.43 14.65
CA ASN A 93 -2.30 16.13 14.45
C ASN A 93 -1.91 16.21 12.95
N VAL A 94 -1.01 17.13 12.56
CA VAL A 94 -0.48 17.25 11.17
C VAL A 94 0.10 15.92 10.66
N PHE A 95 0.87 15.21 11.48
CA PHE A 95 1.40 13.88 11.15
C PHE A 95 0.31 12.84 10.88
N ILE A 96 -0.76 12.86 11.67
CA ILE A 96 -1.89 11.94 11.52
C ILE A 96 -2.63 12.21 10.21
N ASN A 97 -2.68 13.47 9.78
CA ASN A 97 -3.26 13.85 8.49
C ASN A 97 -2.44 13.31 7.30
N GLU A 98 -1.10 13.34 7.39
CA GLU A 98 -0.22 12.76 6.36
C GLU A 98 -0.36 11.24 6.28
N TYR A 99 -0.39 10.55 7.42
CA TYR A 99 -0.69 9.11 7.44
C TYR A 99 -2.05 8.79 6.84
N LEU A 100 -3.04 9.65 7.06
CA LEU A 100 -4.39 9.49 6.50
C LEU A 100 -4.39 9.71 4.98
N THR A 101 -3.56 10.60 4.45
CA THR A 101 -3.35 10.77 3.00
C THR A 101 -2.69 9.54 2.37
N VAL A 102 -1.62 9.01 2.98
CA VAL A 102 -0.99 7.75 2.54
C VAL A 102 -1.98 6.59 2.59
N ALA A 103 -2.74 6.45 3.67
CA ALA A 103 -3.73 5.39 3.82
C ALA A 103 -4.84 5.48 2.76
N ARG A 104 -5.30 6.70 2.42
CA ARG A 104 -6.25 6.91 1.33
C ARG A 104 -5.66 6.50 -0.01
N ALA A 105 -4.43 6.92 -0.33
CA ALA A 105 -3.76 6.57 -1.57
C ALA A 105 -3.59 5.05 -1.75
N VAL A 106 -3.19 4.35 -0.70
CA VAL A 106 -3.05 2.88 -0.70
C VAL A 106 -4.39 2.19 -0.94
N SER A 107 -5.44 2.62 -0.24
CA SER A 107 -6.78 2.04 -0.39
C SER A 107 -7.42 2.33 -1.75
N PHE A 108 -7.24 3.55 -2.30
CA PHE A 108 -7.74 3.90 -3.64
C PHE A 108 -7.01 3.14 -4.75
N SER A 109 -5.69 3.04 -4.65
CA SER A 109 -4.90 2.22 -5.57
C SER A 109 -5.31 0.75 -5.49
N GLY A 110 -5.61 0.23 -4.29
CA GLY A 110 -6.09 -1.15 -4.10
C GLY A 110 -7.45 -1.37 -4.71
N PHE A 111 -8.35 -0.41 -4.53
CA PHE A 111 -9.69 -0.41 -5.11
C PHE A 111 -9.69 -0.42 -6.65
N ILE A 112 -8.80 0.33 -7.31
CA ILE A 112 -8.82 0.50 -8.77
C ILE A 112 -7.88 -0.48 -9.48
N THR A 113 -6.63 -0.52 -9.04
CA THR A 113 -5.55 -1.18 -9.79
C THR A 113 -5.59 -2.69 -9.64
N VAL A 114 -5.90 -3.21 -8.45
CA VAL A 114 -5.94 -4.67 -8.22
C VAL A 114 -7.03 -5.34 -9.07
N PRO A 115 -8.28 -4.85 -9.12
CA PRO A 115 -9.29 -5.38 -10.04
C PRO A 115 -8.90 -5.32 -11.51
N LEU A 116 -8.30 -4.21 -11.94
CA LEU A 116 -7.90 -4.00 -13.33
C LEU A 116 -6.80 -4.99 -13.75
N VAL A 117 -5.80 -5.19 -12.89
CA VAL A 117 -4.73 -6.18 -13.12
C VAL A 117 -5.27 -7.61 -13.08
N LEU A 118 -6.19 -7.93 -12.16
CA LEU A 118 -6.86 -9.24 -12.12
C LEU A 118 -7.63 -9.51 -13.43
N PHE A 119 -8.29 -8.50 -13.98
CA PHE A 119 -8.99 -8.61 -15.26
C PHE A 119 -8.02 -8.83 -16.43
N ILE A 120 -6.91 -8.10 -16.48
CA ILE A 120 -5.86 -8.29 -17.49
C ILE A 120 -5.26 -9.69 -17.39
N PHE A 121 -4.95 -10.17 -16.19
CA PHE A 121 -4.39 -11.51 -16.00
C PHE A 121 -5.38 -12.63 -16.34
N HIS A 122 -6.67 -12.45 -16.15
CA HIS A 122 -7.64 -13.44 -16.60
C HIS A 122 -7.81 -13.48 -18.13
N ASN A 123 -7.78 -12.33 -18.79
CA ASN A 123 -7.91 -12.26 -20.25
C ASN A 123 -6.63 -12.70 -20.99
N PHE A 124 -5.47 -12.24 -20.55
CA PHE A 124 -4.18 -12.48 -21.24
C PHE A 124 -3.34 -13.60 -20.61
N GLY A 125 -3.53 -13.89 -19.31
CA GLY A 125 -2.71 -14.85 -18.57
C GLY A 125 -3.02 -16.33 -18.88
N LYS A 126 -4.13 -16.63 -19.56
CA LYS A 126 -4.45 -18.01 -20.00
C LYS A 126 -3.38 -18.61 -20.92
N ASN A 127 -2.58 -17.78 -21.60
CA ASN A 127 -1.58 -18.22 -22.58
C ASN A 127 -0.14 -18.32 -22.01
N LEU A 128 0.11 -17.89 -20.77
CA LEU A 128 1.46 -17.79 -20.23
C LEU A 128 1.55 -18.51 -18.87
N ASN A 129 2.09 -19.73 -18.84
CA ASN A 129 2.31 -20.51 -17.61
C ASN A 129 3.16 -19.76 -16.56
N LEU A 130 4.02 -18.83 -17.01
CA LEU A 130 4.83 -17.95 -16.16
C LEU A 130 3.98 -16.93 -15.37
N VAL A 131 2.88 -16.45 -15.98
CA VAL A 131 1.95 -15.53 -15.33
C VAL A 131 1.21 -16.24 -14.21
N ASN A 132 0.82 -17.50 -14.36
CA ASN A 132 0.09 -18.21 -13.30
C ASN A 132 0.92 -18.41 -12.01
N LYS A 133 2.22 -18.72 -12.15
CA LYS A 133 3.10 -18.99 -11.00
C LYS A 133 3.49 -17.72 -10.22
N HIS A 134 3.57 -16.57 -10.89
CA HIS A 134 3.97 -15.29 -10.29
C HIS A 134 2.88 -14.21 -10.29
N SER A 135 1.63 -14.56 -10.64
CA SER A 135 0.49 -13.62 -10.75
C SER A 135 0.31 -12.80 -9.49
N TYR A 136 0.37 -13.45 -8.32
CA TYR A 136 0.17 -12.76 -7.05
C TYR A 136 1.26 -11.72 -6.78
N SER A 137 2.52 -12.10 -6.98
CA SER A 137 3.67 -11.19 -6.82
C SER A 137 3.59 -10.00 -7.80
N LEU A 138 3.21 -10.24 -9.05
CA LEU A 138 3.05 -9.18 -10.05
C LEU A 138 1.90 -8.22 -9.72
N ILE A 139 0.76 -8.73 -9.22
CA ILE A 139 -0.34 -7.88 -8.71
C ILE A 139 0.18 -6.96 -7.61
N LEU A 140 0.95 -7.50 -6.66
CA LEU A 140 1.50 -6.71 -5.57
C LEU A 140 2.46 -5.62 -6.08
N ILE A 141 3.36 -5.94 -7.02
CA ILE A 141 4.30 -4.94 -7.58
C ILE A 141 3.55 -3.81 -8.30
N ILE A 142 2.59 -4.16 -9.16
CA ILE A 142 1.82 -3.16 -9.91
C ILE A 142 0.98 -2.31 -8.96
N TRP A 143 0.44 -2.91 -7.90
CA TRP A 143 -0.28 -2.19 -6.87
C TRP A 143 0.64 -1.19 -6.13
N ILE A 144 1.85 -1.59 -5.72
CA ILE A 144 2.83 -0.67 -5.11
C ILE A 144 3.12 0.52 -6.03
N LEU A 145 3.45 0.26 -7.30
CA LEU A 145 3.75 1.33 -8.25
C LEU A 145 2.56 2.26 -8.46
N SER A 146 1.35 1.72 -8.49
CA SER A 146 0.14 2.51 -8.64
C SER A 146 -0.15 3.39 -7.43
N THR A 147 0.27 3.04 -6.22
CA THR A 147 0.05 3.92 -5.05
C THR A 147 0.70 5.30 -5.22
N GLN A 148 1.77 5.41 -6.00
CA GLN A 148 2.44 6.68 -6.29
C GLN A 148 1.61 7.62 -7.17
N VAL A 149 0.64 7.08 -7.94
CA VAL A 149 -0.26 7.89 -8.78
C VAL A 149 -1.37 8.56 -7.94
N PHE A 150 -1.66 7.98 -6.76
CA PHE A 150 -2.75 8.43 -5.88
C PHE A 150 -2.26 9.14 -4.61
N LEU A 151 -0.95 9.25 -4.44
CA LEU A 151 -0.26 10.06 -3.41
C LEU A 151 -0.17 11.50 -3.90
#